data_AF-A0A7C1L199-F1
#
_entry.id   AF-A0A7C1L199-F1
#
_cell.length_a   1.000
_cell.length_b   1.000
_cell.length_c   1.000
_cell.angle_alpha   90.00
_cell.angle_beta   90.00
_cell.angle_gamma   90.00
#
_symmetry.space_group_name_H-M   'P 1'
#
loop_
_entity.id
_entity.type
_entity.pdbx_description
1 polymer ?
#
loop_
_entity_poly.entity_id
_entity_poly.type
_entity_poly.pdbx_seq_one_letter_code
_entity_poly.pdbx_strand_id
1 'polypeptide(L)'
;MKKCFIFFLLAVLTLLNCARFRPIRVPGLPVKAVPEIAQELRGIWVARFNWADEDPEVMRLRIIEIFERISRGNFNAVFFQVRGQAETLYP
;
A
#
# COMPACT_ATOMS: atom_id res chain seq x y z
N MET A 1 31.33 34.30 2.13
CA MET A 1 30.70 33.26 2.98
C MET A 1 29.42 33.71 3.70
N LYS A 2 29.32 34.95 4.20
CA LYS A 2 28.13 35.43 4.95
C LYS A 2 26.80 35.45 4.17
N LYS A 3 26.85 35.71 2.84
CA LYS A 3 25.65 35.75 1.99
C LYS A 3 25.00 34.36 1.79
N CYS A 4 25.79 33.30 1.73
CA CYS A 4 25.29 31.93 1.53
C CYS A 4 24.49 31.43 2.76
N PHE A 5 24.95 31.81 3.96
CA PHE A 5 24.28 31.46 5.22
C PHE A 5 22.89 32.11 5.35
N ILE A 6 22.74 33.35 4.85
CA ILE A 6 21.46 34.07 4.87
C ILE A 6 20.44 33.41 3.95
N PHE A 7 20.84 33.00 2.74
CA PHE A 7 19.94 32.30 1.81
C PHE A 7 19.51 30.93 2.35
N PHE A 8 20.41 30.22 3.01
CA PHE A 8 20.08 28.93 3.65
C PHE A 8 19.08 29.11 4.80
N LEU A 9 19.26 30.13 5.64
CA LEU A 9 18.36 30.42 6.76
C LEU A 9 16.95 30.81 6.27
N LEU A 10 16.87 31.62 5.21
CA LEU A 10 15.60 32.01 4.59
C LEU A 10 14.85 30.81 3.98
N ALA A 11 15.58 29.90 3.31
CA ALA A 11 15.01 28.69 2.74
C ALA A 11 14.47 27.73 3.83
N VAL A 12 15.18 27.59 4.95
CA VAL A 12 14.71 26.77 6.08
C VAL A 12 13.45 27.38 6.71
N LEU A 13 13.40 28.71 6.87
CA LEU A 13 12.24 29.41 7.44
C LEU A 13 11.00 29.31 6.55
N THR A 14 11.15 29.38 5.21
CA THR A 14 10.02 29.20 4.29
C THR A 14 9.52 27.76 4.27
N LEU A 15 10.41 26.77 4.30
CA LEU A 15 10.03 25.35 4.36
C LEU A 15 9.30 25.00 5.66
N LEU A 16 9.74 25.55 6.80
CA LEU A 16 9.08 25.34 8.09
C LEU A 16 7.69 25.99 8.16
N ASN A 17 7.47 27.12 7.46
CA ASN A 17 6.17 27.79 7.45
C ASN A 17 5.17 27.09 6.52
N CYS A 18 5.64 26.49 5.42
CA CYS A 18 4.81 25.67 4.52
C CYS A 18 4.33 24.36 5.16
N ALA A 19 5.11 23.79 6.10
CA ALA A 19 4.75 22.55 6.78
C ALA A 19 3.68 22.70 7.88
N ARG A 20 3.20 23.93 8.14
CA ARG A 20 2.25 24.18 9.23
C ARG A 20 0.83 23.81 8.83
N PHE A 21 0.53 22.51 8.90
CA PHE A 21 -0.83 21.98 8.78
C PHE A 21 -1.75 22.66 9.81
N ARG A 22 -2.72 23.45 9.32
CA ARG A 22 -3.79 24.00 10.15
C ARG A 22 -4.98 23.06 10.04
N PRO A 23 -5.32 22.28 11.08
CA PRO A 23 -6.54 21.49 11.04
C PRO A 23 -7.74 22.43 10.93
N ILE A 24 -8.62 22.17 9.96
CA ILE A 24 -9.91 22.86 9.84
C ILE A 24 -10.74 22.47 11.06
N ARG A 25 -11.06 23.44 11.92
CA ARG A 25 -11.98 23.24 13.05
C ARG A 25 -13.38 23.60 12.60
N VAL A 26 -14.26 22.61 12.53
CA VAL A 26 -15.69 22.82 12.31
C VAL A 26 -16.35 23.02 13.69
N PRO A 27 -16.99 24.17 13.97
CA PRO A 27 -17.66 24.40 15.25
C PRO A 27 -18.75 23.34 15.51
N GLY A 28 -18.78 22.77 16.70
CA GLY A 28 -19.83 21.84 17.14
C GLY A 28 -19.60 20.35 16.85
N LEU A 29 -18.55 19.98 16.11
CA LEU A 29 -18.13 18.58 16.01
C LEU A 29 -17.15 18.21 17.14
N PRO A 30 -17.38 17.10 17.86
CA PRO A 30 -16.36 16.58 18.76
C PRO A 30 -15.10 16.26 17.94
N VAL A 31 -13.92 16.60 18.48
CA VAL A 31 -12.64 16.18 17.90
C VAL A 31 -12.50 14.68 18.12
N LYS A 32 -13.16 13.89 17.29
CA LYS A 32 -12.89 12.46 17.17
C LYS A 32 -11.64 12.36 16.32
N ALA A 33 -10.61 11.68 16.82
CA ALA A 33 -9.53 11.26 15.94
C ALA A 33 -10.17 10.52 14.78
N VAL A 34 -9.98 11.02 13.55
CA VAL A 34 -10.27 10.20 12.37
C VAL A 34 -9.40 8.96 12.58
N PRO A 35 -9.99 7.76 12.74
CA PRO A 35 -9.18 6.56 12.82
C PRO A 35 -8.24 6.59 11.62
N GLU A 36 -6.98 6.19 11.82
CA GLU A 36 -6.00 6.11 10.75
C GLU A 36 -6.70 5.59 9.49
N ILE A 37 -6.65 6.37 8.41
CA ILE A 37 -7.33 6.02 7.17
C ILE A 37 -6.71 4.69 6.75
N ALA A 38 -7.43 3.59 6.95
CA ALA A 38 -6.97 2.28 6.55
C ALA A 38 -6.57 2.38 5.09
N GLN A 39 -5.37 1.89 4.76
CA GLN A 39 -4.87 1.95 3.39
C GLN A 39 -5.93 1.37 2.45
N GLU A 40 -6.23 2.09 1.36
CA GLU A 40 -7.19 1.66 0.33
C GLU A 40 -6.90 0.21 -0.08
N LEU A 41 -7.90 -0.68 0.04
CA LEU A 41 -7.77 -2.05 -0.43
C LEU A 41 -7.73 -2.08 -1.96
N ARG A 42 -6.58 -2.45 -2.50
CA ARG A 42 -6.37 -2.71 -3.93
C ARG A 42 -6.05 -4.19 -4.05
N GLY A 43 -7.10 -4.99 -4.08
CA GLY A 43 -7.02 -6.45 -4.11
C GLY A 43 -7.14 -7.05 -5.51
N ILE A 44 -6.52 -8.22 -5.72
CA ILE A 44 -6.72 -9.08 -6.89
C ILE A 44 -7.21 -10.46 -6.45
N TRP A 45 -8.19 -10.98 -7.17
CA TRP A 45 -8.61 -12.37 -7.06
C TRP A 45 -7.82 -13.24 -8.05
N VAL A 46 -7.20 -14.31 -7.55
CA VAL A 46 -6.44 -15.26 -8.36
C VAL A 46 -7.16 -16.61 -8.31
N ALA A 47 -7.75 -17.01 -9.44
CA ALA A 47 -8.42 -18.30 -9.55
C ALA A 47 -7.41 -19.45 -9.47
N ARG A 48 -7.83 -20.62 -8.99
CA ARG A 48 -6.96 -21.81 -8.85
C ARG A 48 -6.18 -22.10 -10.14
N PHE A 49 -6.85 -21.98 -11.28
CA PHE A 49 -6.31 -22.26 -12.61
C PHE A 49 -5.16 -21.35 -13.05
N ASN A 50 -4.89 -20.26 -12.32
CA ASN A 50 -3.79 -19.34 -12.63
C ASN A 50 -2.48 -19.66 -11.91
N TRP A 51 -2.51 -20.38 -10.78
CA TRP A 51 -1.35 -20.53 -9.91
C TRP A 51 -1.08 -21.97 -9.49
N ALA A 52 -2.13 -22.80 -9.36
CA ALA A 52 -1.97 -24.19 -8.97
C ALA A 52 -1.35 -25.00 -10.11
N ASP A 53 -0.51 -25.96 -9.74
CA ASP A 53 0.10 -26.93 -10.64
C ASP A 53 0.30 -28.25 -9.86
N GLU A 54 0.51 -29.36 -10.57
CA GLU A 54 0.86 -30.63 -9.93
C GLU A 54 2.32 -30.61 -9.46
N ASP A 55 3.19 -29.87 -10.16
CA ASP A 55 4.58 -29.66 -9.77
C ASP A 55 4.68 -28.49 -8.76
N PRO A 56 5.13 -28.76 -7.52
CA PRO A 56 5.31 -27.73 -6.50
C PRO A 56 6.26 -26.59 -6.91
N GLU A 57 7.29 -26.87 -7.71
CA GLU A 57 8.23 -25.84 -8.16
C GLU A 57 7.60 -24.93 -9.21
N VAL A 58 6.80 -25.48 -10.13
CA VAL A 58 6.02 -24.69 -11.09
C VAL A 58 5.01 -23.81 -10.35
N MET A 59 4.30 -24.37 -9.37
CA MET A 59 3.36 -23.64 -8.53
C MET A 59 4.05 -22.48 -7.80
N ARG A 60 5.21 -22.73 -7.19
CA ARG A 60 6.00 -21.70 -6.49
C ARG A 60 6.42 -20.57 -7.44
N LEU A 61 6.93 -20.91 -8.61
CA LEU A 61 7.35 -19.92 -9.62
C LEU A 61 6.17 -19.06 -10.10
N ARG A 62 4.99 -19.67 -10.34
CA ARG A 62 3.77 -18.93 -10.71
C ARG A 62 3.33 -17.97 -9.61
N ILE A 63 3.35 -18.39 -8.34
CA ILE A 63 3.01 -17.52 -7.20
C ILE A 63 3.95 -16.31 -7.13
N ILE A 64 5.26 -16.52 -7.32
CA ILE A 64 6.25 -15.43 -7.34
C ILE A 64 5.97 -14.46 -8.49
N GLU A 65 5.76 -14.96 -9.70
CA GLU A 65 5.45 -14.13 -10.86
C GLU A 65 4.16 -13.31 -10.67
N ILE A 66 3.13 -13.91 -10.05
CA ILE A 66 1.90 -13.23 -9.67
C ILE A 66 2.21 -12.08 -8.70
N PHE A 67 2.96 -12.32 -7.62
CA PHE A 67 3.31 -11.26 -6.67
C PHE A 67 4.12 -10.12 -7.31
N GLU A 68 5.07 -10.43 -8.19
CA GLU A 68 5.84 -9.41 -8.93
C GLU A 68 4.94 -8.54 -9.82
N ARG A 69 3.98 -9.15 -10.53
CA ARG A 69 3.02 -8.42 -11.36
C ARG A 69 2.08 -7.55 -10.53
N ILE A 70 1.56 -8.08 -9.43
CA ILE A 70 0.63 -7.41 -8.51
C ILE A 70 1.33 -6.22 -7.83
N SER A 71 2.58 -6.40 -7.40
CA SER A 71 3.41 -5.34 -6.83
C SER A 71 3.64 -4.20 -7.83
N ARG A 72 4.00 -4.52 -9.09
CA ARG A 72 4.12 -3.51 -10.17
C ARG A 72 2.80 -2.78 -10.46
N GLY A 73 1.66 -3.43 -10.22
CA GLY A 73 0.33 -2.85 -10.37
C GLY A 73 -0.17 -2.01 -9.18
N ASN A 74 0.65 -1.78 -8.14
CA ASN A 74 0.29 -1.06 -6.92
C ASN A 74 -0.86 -1.69 -6.10
N PHE A 75 -1.14 -2.98 -6.30
CA PHE A 75 -2.08 -3.74 -5.48
C PHE A 75 -1.43 -4.11 -4.13
N ASN A 76 -2.24 -4.21 -3.08
CA ASN A 76 -1.79 -4.47 -1.71
C ASN A 76 -2.42 -5.72 -1.07
N ALA A 77 -3.25 -6.45 -1.80
CA ALA A 77 -3.84 -7.70 -1.34
C ALA A 77 -4.02 -8.70 -2.48
N VAL A 78 -3.88 -9.99 -2.17
CA VAL A 78 -4.11 -11.10 -3.10
C VAL A 78 -5.01 -12.14 -2.45
N PHE A 79 -6.09 -12.50 -3.14
CA PHE A 79 -7.04 -13.51 -2.71
C PHE A 79 -6.85 -14.77 -3.56
N PHE A 80 -6.18 -15.77 -3.02
CA PHE A 80 -6.00 -17.06 -3.68
C PHE A 80 -7.23 -17.94 -3.49
N GLN A 81 -7.81 -18.42 -4.59
CA GLN A 81 -8.84 -19.44 -4.56
C GLN A 81 -8.23 -20.81 -4.23
N VAL A 82 -8.17 -21.15 -2.94
CA VAL A 82 -7.61 -22.42 -2.44
C VAL A 82 -8.56 -23.62 -2.61
N ARG A 83 -9.86 -23.36 -2.85
CA ARG A 83 -10.89 -24.36 -3.16
C ARG A 83 -11.59 -23.97 -4.46
N GLY A 84 -11.19 -24.60 -5.56
CA GLY A 84 -11.77 -24.33 -6.89
C GLY A 84 -12.70 -25.43 -7.40
N GLN A 85 -12.50 -26.68 -6.98
CA GLN A 85 -13.17 -27.85 -7.56
C GLN A 85 -13.36 -28.97 -6.52
N ALA A 86 -14.08 -28.70 -5.42
CA ALA A 86 -14.29 -29.64 -4.30
C ALA A 86 -13.01 -30.26 -3.67
N GLU A 87 -11.83 -29.82 -4.09
CA GLU A 87 -10.50 -30.16 -3.59
C GLU A 87 -9.91 -29.01 -2.76
N THR A 88 -8.88 -29.31 -1.97
CA THR A 88 -8.13 -28.34 -1.16
C THR A 88 -6.65 -28.35 -1.53
N LEU A 89 -6.01 -27.17 -1.42
CA LEU A 89 -4.56 -27.01 -1.56
C LEU A 89 -3.87 -26.83 -0.19
N TYR A 90 -4.39 -27.53 0.81
CA TYR A 90 -3.86 -27.59 2.17
C TYR A 90 -4.31 -28.92 2.82
N PRO A 91 -3.56 -29.43 3.83
CA PRO A 91 -3.90 -30.65 4.57
C PRO A 91 -5.24 -30.59 5.30
#